data_AF-A0A4R9A431-F1
#
_entry.id   AF-A0A4R9A431-F1
#
_cell.length_a   1.000
_cell.length_b   1.000
_cell.length_c   1.000
_cell.angle_alpha   90.00
_cell.angle_beta   90.00
_cell.angle_gamma   90.00
#
_symmetry.space_group_name_H-M   'P 1'
#
loop_
_entity.id
_entity.type
_entity.pdbx_description
1 polymer ?
#
loop_
_entity_poly.entity_id
_entity_poly.type
_entity_poly.pdbx_seq_one_letter_code
_entity_poly.pdbx_strand_id
1 'polypeptide(L)' 'TGDGRADIVGFGDAGVWVSLNNGNGTFQGPVKVVDNFAYNVGSWRVERHPRMLADVSGDGKADIVGCGDAGVWVTLS' A
#
# COMPACT_ATOMS: atom_id res chain seq x y z
N THR A 1 -1.95 -5.15 -9.41
CA THR A 1 -2.56 -5.04 -10.76
C THR A 1 -3.67 -6.04 -11.06
N GLY A 2 -3.82 -7.14 -10.30
CA GLY A 2 -4.83 -8.18 -10.58
C GLY A 2 -4.42 -9.16 -11.67
N ASP A 3 -3.18 -9.10 -12.13
CA ASP A 3 -2.59 -9.96 -13.16
C ASP A 3 -2.07 -11.31 -12.61
N GLY A 4 -2.37 -11.62 -11.35
CA GLY A 4 -1.88 -12.81 -10.65
C GLY A 4 -0.40 -12.74 -10.24
N ARG A 5 0.24 -11.58 -10.33
CA ARG A 5 1.66 -11.39 -9.95
C ARG A 5 1.75 -10.49 -8.72
N ALA A 6 2.73 -10.78 -7.87
CA ALA A 6 3.01 -9.94 -6.73
C ALA A 6 3.77 -8.68 -7.16
N ASP A 7 3.21 -7.52 -6.84
CA ASP A 7 3.86 -6.19 -6.93
C ASP A 7 4.55 -5.86 -5.58
N ILE A 8 5.42 -4.85 -5.56
CA ILE A 8 6.04 -4.35 -4.32
C ILE A 8 5.28 -3.11 -3.85
N VAL A 9 4.96 -3.06 -2.56
CA VAL A 9 4.37 -1.90 -1.89
C VAL A 9 5.21 -1.51 -0.68
N GLY A 10 5.53 -0.23 -0.54
CA GLY A 10 6.31 0.32 0.56
C GLY A 10 5.59 1.49 1.24
N PHE A 11 5.39 1.39 2.55
CA PHE A 11 4.90 2.49 3.38
C PHE A 11 6.09 3.34 3.83
N GLY A 12 6.35 4.44 3.11
CA GLY A 12 7.52 5.28 3.34
C GLY A 12 7.26 6.45 4.30
N ASP A 13 8.12 7.47 4.20
CA ASP A 13 8.00 8.70 4.99
C ASP A 13 6.93 9.64 4.44
N ALA A 14 6.88 9.79 3.12
CA ALA A 14 6.05 10.77 2.43
C ALA A 14 4.77 10.19 1.80
N GLY A 15 4.57 8.87 1.84
CA GLY A 15 3.43 8.21 1.23
C GLY A 15 3.64 6.71 1.02
N VAL A 16 2.69 6.08 0.33
CA VAL A 16 2.80 4.71 -0.15
C VAL A 16 3.40 4.70 -1.55
N TRP A 17 4.39 3.85 -1.74
CA TRP A 17 5.11 3.67 -3.00
C TRP A 17 4.87 2.28 -3.55
N VAL A 18 4.76 2.17 -4.88
CA VAL A 18 4.52 0.91 -5.57
C VAL A 18 5.54 0.73 -6.69
N SER A 19 6.08 -0.47 -6.80
CA SER A 19 6.88 -0.94 -7.94
C SER A 19 6.18 -2.13 -8.58
N LEU A 20 5.74 -1.95 -9.82
CA LEU A 20 4.99 -2.96 -10.56
C LEU A 20 5.90 -4.06 -11.11
N ASN A 21 5.44 -5.31 -11.03
CA ASN A 21 6.17 -6.48 -11.52
C ASN A 21 6.04 -6.61 -13.05
N ASN A 22 7.16 -6.76 -13.74
CA ASN A 22 7.17 -6.98 -15.20
C ASN A 22 6.80 -8.43 -15.58
N GLY A 23 6.72 -9.34 -14.61
CA GLY A 23 6.40 -10.77 -14.80
C GLY A 23 7.56 -11.73 -14.86
N ASN A 24 8.79 -11.21 -14.73
CA ASN A 24 10.03 -11.99 -14.85
C ASN A 24 10.95 -11.78 -13.64
N GLY A 25 10.40 -11.32 -12.51
CA GLY A 25 11.16 -11.00 -11.30
C GLY A 25 11.86 -9.64 -11.32
N THR A 26 11.72 -8.86 -12.40
CA THR A 26 12.14 -7.45 -12.44
C THR A 26 10.96 -6.53 -12.17
N PHE A 27 11.26 -5.30 -11.71
CA PHE A 27 10.25 -4.33 -11.30
C PHE A 27 10.47 -2.98 -11.97
N GLN A 28 9.37 -2.26 -12.20
CA GLN A 28 9.42 -0.85 -12.59
C GLN A 28 9.91 0.03 -11.44
N GLY A 29 10.39 1.23 -11.77
CA GLY A 29 10.79 2.22 -10.77
C GLY A 29 9.63 2.58 -9.83
N PRO A 30 9.89 2.89 -8.55
CA PRO A 30 8.84 3.15 -7.57
C PRO A 30 8.08 4.43 -7.90
N VAL A 31 6.75 4.37 -7.79
CA VAL A 31 5.86 5.52 -7.96
C VAL A 31 5.07 5.73 -6.67
N LYS A 32 4.95 6.98 -6.22
CA LYS A 32 4.10 7.33 -5.07
C LYS A 32 2.64 7.31 -5.52
N VAL A 33 1.82 6.51 -4.86
CA VAL A 33 0.42 6.30 -5.23
C VAL A 33 -0.57 6.87 -4.21
N VAL A 34 -0.15 7.05 -2.95
CA VAL A 34 -1.01 7.59 -1.88
C VAL A 34 -0.20 8.53 -0.99
N ASP A 35 -0.73 9.73 -0.75
CA ASP A 35 -0.17 10.74 0.17
C ASP A 35 -0.69 10.55 1.61
N ASN A 36 -0.59 9.31 2.14
CA ASN A 36 -1.00 8.93 3.50
C ASN A 36 -0.35 7.59 3.88
N PHE A 37 -0.77 6.97 4.99
CA PHE A 37 -0.25 5.71 5.53
C PHE A 37 1.26 5.73 5.84
N ALA A 38 1.83 6.92 5.99
CA ALA A 38 3.26 7.18 6.00
C ALA A 38 3.73 7.85 7.30
N TYR A 39 5.04 7.82 7.53
CA TYR A 39 5.61 8.28 8.80
C TYR A 39 5.43 9.79 9.03
N ASN A 40 5.75 10.61 8.01
CA ASN A 40 5.62 12.07 8.08
C ASN A 40 4.26 12.56 7.58
N VAL A 41 3.54 11.75 6.79
CA VAL A 41 2.23 12.10 6.24
C VAL A 41 1.17 11.11 6.73
N GLY A 42 0.30 11.58 7.62
CA GLY A 42 -0.68 10.76 8.34
C GLY A 42 -0.21 10.21 9.68
N SER A 43 1.06 10.43 10.06
CA SER A 43 1.63 10.07 11.37
C SER A 43 1.60 8.57 11.70
N TRP A 44 1.73 7.71 10.69
CA TRP A 44 1.68 6.26 10.87
C TRP A 44 2.96 5.73 11.54
N ARG A 45 2.82 4.70 12.37
CA ARG A 45 3.88 4.18 13.23
C ARG A 45 3.80 2.66 13.26
N VAL A 46 4.94 1.99 13.12
CA VAL A 46 4.97 0.52 12.98
C VAL A 46 4.48 -0.14 14.27
N GLU A 47 4.83 0.44 15.41
CA GLU A 47 4.52 -0.05 16.75
C GLU A 47 3.08 0.23 17.21
N ARG A 48 2.30 1.02 16.46
CA ARG A 48 0.93 1.42 16.85
C ARG A 48 -0.12 1.21 15.77
N HIS A 49 0.26 1.32 14.50
CA HIS A 49 -0.69 1.44 13.39
C HIS A 49 -0.45 0.32 12.36
N PRO A 50 -1.02 -0.88 12.58
CA PRO A 50 -0.99 -1.96 11.61
C PRO A 50 -1.48 -1.50 10.25
N ARG A 51 -0.72 -1.86 9.21
CA ARG A 51 -1.03 -1.60 7.81
C ARG A 51 -0.89 -2.92 7.05
N MET A 52 -1.85 -3.21 6.20
CA MET A 52 -1.94 -4.46 5.47
C MET A 52 -2.47 -4.24 4.05
N LEU A 53 -2.24 -5.24 3.22
CA LEU A 53 -2.75 -5.30 1.86
C LEU A 53 -3.73 -6.46 1.75
N ALA A 54 -4.94 -6.19 1.30
CA ALA A 54 -5.98 -7.19 1.13
C ALA A 54 -6.98 -6.71 0.07
N ASP A 55 -7.49 -7.62 -0.75
CA ASP A 55 -8.62 -7.32 -1.63
C ASP A 55 -9.90 -7.27 -0.79
N VAL A 56 -10.36 -6.07 -0.45
CA VAL A 56 -11.60 -5.85 0.30
C VAL A 56 -12.75 -5.38 -0.58
N SER A 57 -12.45 -5.00 -1.83
CA SER A 57 -13.43 -4.61 -2.84
C SER A 57 -13.96 -5.79 -3.65
N GLY A 58 -13.22 -6.90 -3.72
CA GLY A 58 -13.54 -8.08 -4.51
C GLY A 58 -13.15 -7.96 -6.00
N ASP A 59 -12.26 -7.03 -6.36
CA ASP A 59 -11.86 -6.77 -7.75
C ASP A 59 -10.62 -7.56 -8.20
N GLY A 60 -10.04 -8.38 -7.32
CA GLY A 60 -8.84 -9.16 -7.58
C GLY A 60 -7.54 -8.38 -7.41
N LYS A 61 -7.58 -7.13 -6.94
CA LYS A 61 -6.41 -6.32 -6.62
C LYS A 61 -6.35 -6.06 -5.11
N ALA A 62 -5.14 -6.00 -4.58
CA ALA A 62 -4.97 -5.70 -3.16
C ALA A 62 -5.21 -4.21 -2.89
N ASP A 63 -6.11 -3.91 -1.98
CA ASP A 63 -6.37 -2.59 -1.42
C ASP A 63 -5.47 -2.34 -0.20
N ILE A 64 -5.36 -1.08 0.23
CA ILE A 64 -4.62 -0.71 1.44
C ILE A 64 -5.61 -0.59 2.60
N VAL A 65 -5.36 -1.33 3.68
CA VAL A 65 -6.10 -1.23 4.95
C VAL A 65 -5.15 -0.82 6.06
N GLY A 66 -5.51 0.20 6.84
CA GLY A 66 -4.72 0.66 7.98
C GLY A 66 -5.57 0.97 9.20
N CYS A 67 -5.13 0.49 10.37
CA CYS A 67 -5.72 0.83 11.66
C CYS A 67 -4.96 2.01 12.27
N GLY A 68 -5.48 3.23 12.11
CA GLY A 68 -4.90 4.46 12.65
C GLY A 68 -5.57 4.90 13.94
N ASP A 69 -5.10 6.01 14.52
CA ASP A 69 -5.60 6.54 15.80
C ASP A 69 -7.12 6.83 15.80
N ALA A 70 -7.65 7.29 14.66
CA ALA A 70 -9.07 7.65 14.51
C ALA A 70 -9.97 6.50 13.99
N GLY A 71 -9.40 5.31 13.74
CA GLY A 71 -10.14 4.16 13.24
C GLY A 71 -9.46 3.45 12.07
N VAL A 72 -10.23 2.60 11.39
CA VAL A 72 -9.77 1.84 10.23
C VAL A 72 -9.99 2.65 8.95
N TRP A 73 -8.93 2.79 8.15
CA TRP A 73 -8.91 3.49 6.88
C TRP A 73 -8.68 2.49 5.74
N VAL A 74 -9.38 2.69 4.63
CA VAL A 74 -9.24 1.89 3.42
C VAL A 74 -8.98 2.80 2.23
N THR A 75 -8.04 2.42 1.36
CA THR A 75 -7.88 3.02 0.03
C THR A 75 -7.95 1.90 -1.00
N LEU A 76 -8.91 2.03 -1.92
CA LEU A 76 -9.12 1.07 -3.00
C LEU A 76 -8.08 1.23 -4.10
N SER A 77 -7.78 0.13 -4.78
CA SER A 77 -6.75 -0.02 -5.81
C SER A 77 -7.15 0.38 -7.23
#